data_AF-A0AAD4TP41-F1
#
_entry.id   AF-A0AAD4TP41-F1
#
_cell.length_a   1.000
_cell.length_b   1.000
_cell.length_c   1.000
_cell.angle_alpha   90.00
_cell.angle_beta   90.00
_cell.angle_gamma   90.00
#
_symmetry.space_group_name_H-M   'P 1'
#
loop_
_entity.id
_entity.type
_entity.pdbx_description
1 polymer ?
#
loop_
_entity_poly.entity_id
_entity_poly.type
_entity_poly.pdbx_seq_one_letter_code
_entity_poly.pdbx_strand_id
1 'polypeptide(L)'
;MVLQTPAEDSKAQREEDTAQYKEQRHACLGVEKASSSLWNPTPAPVSGPSLLLPIPAIVVLSVGIYLLLLGLVLLTRHCLLIAVQRFTSLDSLLRASVWMSKEEISEVPELTGTMPHQYPALTPEQKKELCDIAHRIVAPGKGILAADESTGSIAKRLQSIGTENTEENRRFYRQLLLTADDRVNPCIGGVILFHETLYQKADDGRPFPQVIKAKGGVVGIKVDKGVVPLAGTNGETTTQGLDGLSERCAQYKKDGADFAKWRCVLKIGEHTPSSLAIMENANVLARYASICQQNGIVPIVEPEILPDGDHDLKRCQYVTEKVLAAVYKALSDHHIYLEGTLLKPNMVTPGHACTQKYSHEEIAMATVTALRRTVPPAVPGITFLSGGQSEEEASINLNAINKCPLLKPWALTFSYGRALQASALKAWGGKKENLKAAQEEYVKRALANSLACQGKYTPSGKAGAAASESLFISNHAY
;
A
#
# COMPACT_ATOMS: atom_id res chain seq x y z
N MET A 1 15.14 -11.29 76.01
CA MET A 1 14.63 -10.15 75.21
C MET A 1 14.09 -10.74 73.92
N VAL A 2 12.77 -10.80 73.81
CA VAL A 2 12.01 -11.52 72.78
C VAL A 2 11.66 -10.53 71.67
N LEU A 3 11.86 -10.89 70.40
CA LEU A 3 11.24 -10.20 69.27
C LEU A 3 10.66 -11.22 68.30
N GLN A 4 9.34 -11.24 68.25
CA GLN A 4 8.48 -11.96 67.31
C GLN A 4 8.29 -11.14 66.03
N THR A 5 8.17 -11.83 64.91
CA THR A 5 7.62 -11.36 63.63
C THR A 5 6.12 -11.08 63.72
N PRO A 6 5.58 -10.23 62.82
CA PRO A 6 4.36 -10.68 62.12
C PRO A 6 4.33 -10.33 60.63
N ALA A 7 3.81 -11.29 59.86
CA ALA A 7 3.23 -11.11 58.55
C ALA A 7 1.71 -11.06 58.73
N GLU A 8 1.06 -9.96 58.34
CA GLU A 8 -0.38 -9.84 58.06
C GLU A 8 -0.68 -8.39 57.69
N ASP A 9 -0.45 -8.00 56.42
CA ASP A 9 -0.75 -6.61 55.99
C ASP A 9 -1.02 -6.48 54.48
N SER A 10 -1.86 -7.36 53.92
CA SER A 10 -2.20 -7.25 52.49
C SER A 10 -3.64 -7.59 52.10
N LYS A 11 -4.58 -7.57 53.05
CA LYS A 11 -6.02 -7.76 52.75
C LYS A 11 -6.94 -6.62 53.20
N ALA A 12 -6.49 -5.69 54.03
CA ALA A 12 -7.30 -4.55 54.47
C ALA A 12 -7.25 -3.33 53.52
N GLN A 13 -6.16 -3.15 52.75
CA GLN A 13 -5.99 -1.98 51.87
C GLN A 13 -6.79 -2.02 50.56
N ARG A 14 -7.58 -3.07 50.29
CA ARG A 14 -8.25 -3.27 48.99
C ARG A 14 -9.77 -3.03 49.04
N GLU A 15 -10.34 -2.72 50.20
CA GLU A 15 -11.78 -2.43 50.36
C GLU A 15 -12.10 -0.94 50.56
N GLU A 16 -11.12 -0.08 50.91
CA GLU A 16 -11.34 1.37 51.08
C GLU A 16 -11.34 2.18 49.77
N ASP A 17 -10.56 1.79 48.76
CA ASP A 17 -10.45 2.57 47.51
C ASP A 17 -11.68 2.46 46.58
N THR A 18 -12.57 1.50 46.82
CA THR A 18 -13.76 1.29 45.97
C THR A 18 -14.96 2.14 46.42
N ALA A 19 -14.91 2.73 47.62
CA ALA A 19 -15.98 3.57 48.15
C ALA A 19 -15.83 5.06 47.77
N GLN A 20 -14.61 5.52 47.49
CA GLN A 20 -14.32 6.95 47.28
C GLN A 20 -14.62 7.46 45.85
N TYR A 21 -14.90 6.57 44.89
CA TYR A 21 -15.17 6.94 43.49
C TYR A 21 -16.65 7.11 43.12
N LYS A 22 -17.58 6.86 44.06
CA LYS A 22 -19.04 6.98 43.82
C LYS A 22 -19.68 8.25 44.38
N GLU A 23 -18.92 9.11 45.07
CA GLU A 23 -19.48 10.24 45.82
C GLU A 23 -19.04 11.64 45.32
N GLN A 24 -18.44 11.74 44.12
CA GLN A 24 -17.99 13.01 43.53
C GLN A 24 -18.74 13.43 42.25
N ARG A 25 -19.98 12.97 42.06
CA ARG A 25 -20.80 13.37 40.90
C ARG A 25 -22.13 14.03 41.23
N HIS A 26 -22.33 14.44 42.48
CA HIS A 26 -23.46 15.28 42.87
C HIS A 26 -22.98 16.47 43.70
N ALA A 27 -23.61 17.63 43.44
CA ALA A 27 -23.44 18.92 44.11
C ALA A 27 -22.31 19.84 43.62
N CYS A 28 -22.52 20.44 42.44
CA CYS A 28 -22.32 21.89 42.31
C CYS A 28 -23.62 22.51 41.74
N LEU A 29 -24.34 23.16 42.65
CA LEU A 29 -25.49 24.06 42.47
C LEU A 29 -25.08 25.24 41.56
N GLY A 30 -25.90 25.93 40.77
CA GLY A 30 -27.35 26.12 40.71
C GLY A 30 -27.66 27.62 40.65
N VAL A 31 -28.15 28.14 39.52
CA VAL A 31 -28.80 29.47 39.27
C VAL A 31 -29.59 29.27 37.95
N GLU A 32 -30.88 29.55 37.71
CA GLU A 32 -31.91 30.38 38.33
C GLU A 32 -33.34 29.90 37.92
N LYS A 33 -34.34 30.45 38.61
CA LYS A 33 -35.78 30.14 38.64
C LYS A 33 -36.58 30.41 37.34
N ALA A 34 -37.65 29.64 37.11
CA ALA A 34 -39.03 30.15 37.01
C ALA A 34 -40.08 29.01 36.96
N SER A 35 -41.22 29.26 37.59
CA SER A 35 -42.33 28.37 37.95
C SER A 35 -43.25 27.94 36.81
N SER A 36 -43.84 26.74 36.90
CA SER A 36 -45.31 26.59 36.98
C SER A 36 -45.70 25.13 37.22
N SER A 37 -46.70 24.99 38.08
CA SER A 37 -47.31 23.78 38.63
C SER A 37 -48.43 23.21 37.74
N LEU A 38 -48.61 21.89 37.70
CA LEU A 38 -49.84 21.14 38.10
C LEU A 38 -49.86 19.72 37.50
N TRP A 39 -50.03 18.73 38.40
CA TRP A 39 -50.98 17.60 38.32
C TRP A 39 -51.04 16.67 37.09
N ASN A 40 -50.74 15.38 37.35
CA ASN A 40 -51.21 14.19 36.61
C ASN A 40 -52.56 13.73 37.21
N PRO A 41 -53.53 13.16 36.46
CA PRO A 41 -53.50 11.69 36.24
C PRO A 41 -54.18 11.10 34.97
N THR A 42 -53.81 9.85 34.66
CA THR A 42 -54.51 8.75 33.92
C THR A 42 -54.70 8.77 32.38
N PRO A 43 -54.38 7.66 31.66
CA PRO A 43 -54.68 7.49 30.23
C PRO A 43 -56.01 6.76 29.96
N ALA A 44 -56.75 7.22 28.94
CA ALA A 44 -57.96 6.59 28.39
C ALA A 44 -57.63 5.55 27.29
N PRO A 45 -58.51 4.56 27.02
CA PRO A 45 -58.29 3.57 25.97
C PRO A 45 -58.84 4.06 24.62
N VAL A 46 -58.12 3.79 23.53
CA VAL A 46 -58.59 4.03 22.15
C VAL A 46 -58.63 2.70 21.41
N SER A 47 -59.84 2.29 21.04
CA SER A 47 -60.16 1.21 20.11
C SER A 47 -60.06 1.69 18.66
N GLY A 48 -59.35 0.96 17.81
CA GLY A 48 -59.32 1.16 16.35
C GLY A 48 -60.07 0.02 15.63
N PRO A 49 -60.72 0.26 14.48
CA PRO A 49 -61.52 -0.76 13.78
C PRO A 49 -60.66 -1.70 12.93
N SER A 50 -61.01 -2.99 12.94
CA SER A 50 -60.39 -4.06 12.15
C SER A 50 -60.89 -4.04 10.70
N LEU A 51 -60.02 -3.70 9.74
CA LEU A 51 -60.25 -3.88 8.30
C LEU A 51 -59.85 -5.31 7.89
N LEU A 52 -60.75 -6.27 8.08
CA LEU A 52 -60.64 -7.60 7.49
C LEU A 52 -61.62 -7.67 6.31
N LEU A 53 -61.08 -7.82 5.09
CA LEU A 53 -61.89 -8.11 3.91
C LEU A 53 -62.63 -9.44 4.12
N PRO A 54 -63.94 -9.53 3.77
CA PRO A 54 -64.69 -10.76 3.96
C PRO A 54 -64.07 -11.88 3.12
N ILE A 55 -64.00 -13.10 3.69
CA ILE A 55 -63.36 -14.30 3.12
C ILE A 55 -63.61 -14.51 1.61
N PRO A 56 -64.81 -14.27 1.04
CA PRO A 56 -65.05 -14.41 -0.39
C PRO A 56 -64.16 -13.51 -1.27
N ALA A 57 -63.86 -12.29 -0.81
CA ALA A 57 -63.03 -11.34 -1.55
C ALA A 57 -61.56 -11.80 -1.62
N ILE A 58 -61.07 -12.45 -0.56
CA ILE A 58 -59.71 -13.01 -0.51
C ILE A 58 -59.59 -14.20 -1.48
N VAL A 59 -60.62 -15.04 -1.57
CA VAL A 59 -60.65 -16.18 -2.50
C VAL A 59 -60.66 -15.70 -3.95
N VAL A 60 -61.45 -14.68 -4.29
CA VAL A 60 -61.48 -14.13 -5.66
C VAL A 60 -60.13 -13.52 -6.06
N LEU A 61 -59.50 -12.76 -5.15
CA LEU A 61 -58.17 -12.19 -5.39
C LEU A 61 -57.09 -13.26 -5.56
N SER A 62 -57.11 -14.30 -4.73
CA SER A 62 -56.12 -15.39 -4.80
C SER A 62 -56.29 -16.25 -6.05
N VAL A 63 -57.52 -16.54 -6.48
CA VAL A 63 -57.78 -17.22 -7.77
C VAL A 63 -57.36 -16.33 -8.95
N GLY A 64 -57.62 -15.02 -8.89
CA GLY A 64 -57.18 -14.07 -9.92
C GLY A 64 -55.66 -14.03 -10.07
N ILE A 65 -54.92 -13.93 -8.95
CA ILE A 65 -53.45 -13.96 -8.94
C ILE A 65 -52.94 -15.30 -9.49
N TYR A 66 -53.55 -16.43 -9.10
CA TYR A 66 -53.15 -17.75 -9.57
C TYR A 66 -53.31 -17.90 -11.09
N LEU A 67 -54.44 -17.46 -11.66
CA LEU A 67 -54.66 -17.49 -13.11
C LEU A 67 -53.69 -16.58 -13.87
N LEU A 68 -53.32 -15.43 -13.29
CA LEU A 68 -52.36 -14.51 -13.89
C LEU A 68 -50.95 -15.09 -13.90
N LEU A 69 -50.53 -15.75 -12.81
CA LEU A 69 -49.25 -16.48 -12.75
C LEU A 69 -49.23 -17.68 -13.71
N LEU A 70 -50.34 -18.42 -13.82
CA LEU A 70 -50.46 -19.54 -14.77
C LEU A 70 -50.35 -19.05 -16.21
N GLY A 71 -50.99 -17.93 -16.56
CA GLY A 71 -50.85 -17.27 -17.85
C GLY A 71 -49.41 -16.86 -18.16
N LEU A 72 -48.70 -16.32 -17.16
CA LEU A 72 -47.29 -15.94 -17.31
C LEU A 72 -46.43 -17.17 -17.63
N VAL A 73 -46.60 -18.27 -16.89
CA VAL A 73 -45.84 -19.53 -17.09
C VAL A 73 -46.10 -20.14 -18.48
N LEU A 74 -47.36 -20.12 -18.93
CA LEU A 74 -47.71 -20.62 -20.27
C LEU A 74 -47.09 -19.75 -21.37
N LEU A 75 -47.04 -18.43 -21.18
CA LEU A 75 -46.38 -17.51 -22.10
C LEU A 75 -44.87 -17.77 -22.16
N THR A 76 -44.19 -17.93 -21.01
CA THR A 76 -42.76 -18.25 -20.98
C THR A 76 -42.47 -19.57 -21.68
N ARG A 77 -43.30 -20.59 -21.45
CA ARG A 77 -43.18 -21.89 -22.15
C ARG A 77 -43.36 -21.75 -23.66
N HIS A 78 -44.33 -20.93 -24.11
CA HIS A 78 -44.56 -20.69 -25.53
C HIS A 78 -43.37 -19.95 -26.18
N CYS A 79 -42.84 -18.92 -25.52
CA CYS A 79 -41.62 -18.23 -25.95
C CYS A 79 -40.40 -19.17 -26.02
N LEU A 80 -40.24 -20.08 -25.04
CA LEU A 80 -39.17 -21.06 -25.06
C LEU A 80 -39.30 -22.04 -26.22
N LEU A 81 -40.52 -22.52 -26.52
CA LEU A 81 -40.78 -23.42 -27.64
C LEU A 81 -40.48 -22.75 -28.99
N ILE A 82 -40.83 -21.46 -29.15
CA ILE A 82 -40.49 -20.67 -30.34
C ILE A 82 -38.97 -20.49 -30.45
N ALA A 83 -38.27 -20.23 -29.34
CA ALA A 83 -36.81 -20.11 -29.33
C ALA A 83 -36.11 -21.42 -29.71
N VAL A 84 -36.61 -22.56 -29.21
CA VAL A 84 -36.08 -23.89 -29.54
C VAL A 84 -36.36 -24.24 -31.02
N GLN A 85 -37.55 -23.93 -31.56
CA GLN A 85 -37.85 -24.10 -32.99
C GLN A 85 -36.97 -23.22 -33.89
N ARG A 86 -36.62 -22.00 -33.46
CA ARG A 86 -35.66 -21.15 -34.18
C ARG A 86 -34.23 -21.70 -34.12
N PHE A 87 -33.83 -22.31 -33.00
CA PHE A 87 -32.51 -22.94 -32.88
C PHE A 87 -32.38 -24.22 -33.72
N THR A 88 -33.41 -25.04 -33.84
CA THR A 88 -33.39 -26.24 -34.71
C THR A 88 -33.44 -25.89 -36.20
N SER A 89 -34.01 -24.73 -36.56
CA SER A 89 -33.97 -24.16 -37.91
C SER A 89 -32.60 -23.55 -38.28
N LEU A 90 -31.79 -23.11 -37.31
CA LEU A 90 -30.44 -22.58 -37.58
C LEU A 90 -29.44 -23.70 -37.90
N ASP A 91 -29.60 -24.87 -37.27
CA ASP A 91 -28.73 -26.04 -37.48
C ASP A 91 -28.93 -26.69 -38.87
N SER A 92 -30.09 -26.44 -39.49
CA SER A 92 -30.39 -26.82 -40.88
C SER A 92 -29.86 -25.81 -41.91
N LEU A 93 -29.67 -24.53 -41.53
CA LEU A 93 -29.03 -23.50 -42.36
C LEU A 93 -27.49 -23.58 -42.35
N LEU A 94 -26.90 -24.07 -41.25
CA LEU A 94 -25.46 -24.33 -41.11
C LEU A 94 -24.97 -25.54 -41.95
N ARG A 95 -25.86 -26.43 -42.40
CA ARG A 95 -25.53 -27.55 -43.30
C ARG A 95 -25.70 -27.23 -44.78
N ALA A 96 -26.39 -26.14 -45.13
CA ALA A 96 -26.58 -25.70 -46.52
C ALA A 96 -25.43 -24.80 -47.04
N SER A 97 -24.54 -24.34 -46.15
CA SER A 97 -23.46 -23.37 -46.46
C SER A 97 -22.19 -23.99 -47.06
N VAL A 98 -22.17 -25.32 -47.32
CA VAL A 98 -20.99 -26.05 -47.84
C VAL A 98 -21.04 -26.29 -49.36
N TRP A 99 -22.05 -25.80 -50.08
CA TRP A 99 -22.29 -26.20 -51.48
C TRP A 99 -22.50 -25.10 -52.53
N MET A 100 -22.01 -23.88 -52.33
CA MET A 100 -21.99 -22.88 -53.40
C MET A 100 -20.66 -22.14 -53.47
N SER A 101 -19.73 -22.73 -54.22
CA SER A 101 -18.54 -22.04 -54.73
C SER A 101 -18.89 -21.23 -55.96
N LYS A 102 -18.25 -20.06 -56.07
CA LYS A 102 -18.03 -19.26 -57.28
C LYS A 102 -19.29 -18.69 -57.94
N GLU A 103 -19.59 -17.42 -57.65
CA GLU A 103 -19.44 -16.30 -58.59
C GLU A 103 -19.88 -14.99 -57.90
N GLU A 104 -19.33 -13.89 -58.41
CA GLU A 104 -19.40 -12.49 -57.97
C GLU A 104 -20.67 -12.05 -57.22
N ILE A 105 -20.50 -11.31 -56.10
CA ILE A 105 -21.31 -10.12 -55.75
C ILE A 105 -20.55 -9.28 -54.71
N SER A 106 -20.59 -7.97 -54.99
CA SER A 106 -20.06 -6.76 -54.35
C SER A 106 -19.84 -6.71 -52.83
N GLU A 107 -18.82 -5.92 -52.48
CA GLU A 107 -18.51 -5.29 -51.18
C GLU A 107 -19.69 -5.24 -50.19
N VAL A 108 -19.66 -6.14 -49.22
CA VAL A 108 -20.24 -5.93 -47.90
C VAL A 108 -19.04 -5.83 -46.95
N PRO A 109 -18.91 -4.80 -46.10
CA PRO A 109 -17.89 -4.82 -45.08
C PRO A 109 -18.21 -5.97 -44.13
N GLU A 110 -17.47 -7.07 -44.27
CA GLU A 110 -17.42 -8.08 -43.23
C GLU A 110 -16.96 -7.40 -41.94
N LEU A 111 -17.86 -7.29 -40.96
CA LEU A 111 -17.48 -7.18 -39.57
C LEU A 111 -16.80 -8.50 -39.17
N THR A 112 -15.58 -8.70 -39.68
CA THR A 112 -14.67 -9.75 -39.22
C THR A 112 -14.46 -9.52 -37.73
N GLY A 113 -14.76 -10.53 -36.93
CA GLY A 113 -14.72 -10.47 -35.46
C GLY A 113 -13.53 -9.68 -34.95
N THR A 114 -13.81 -8.70 -34.09
CA THR A 114 -12.83 -7.80 -33.47
C THR A 114 -11.72 -8.61 -32.81
N MET A 115 -10.58 -8.76 -33.49
CA MET A 115 -9.32 -9.00 -32.81
C MET A 115 -9.11 -7.84 -31.82
N PRO A 116 -8.54 -8.06 -30.62
CA PRO A 116 -8.33 -6.94 -29.71
C PRO A 116 -7.30 -5.99 -30.35
N HIS A 117 -7.78 -4.83 -30.81
CA HIS A 117 -6.95 -3.79 -31.42
C HIS A 117 -6.02 -3.16 -30.39
N GLN A 118 -4.76 -2.93 -30.77
CA GLN A 118 -3.81 -2.19 -29.94
C GLN A 118 -3.99 -0.68 -30.15
N TYR A 119 -4.26 0.04 -29.06
CA TYR A 119 -4.17 1.49 -29.01
C TYR A 119 -2.94 1.85 -28.16
N PRO A 120 -1.82 2.30 -28.76
CA PRO A 120 -0.60 2.57 -28.01
C PRO A 120 -0.80 3.66 -26.95
N ALA A 121 -0.57 3.34 -25.68
CA ALA A 121 -0.62 4.32 -24.60
C ALA A 121 0.57 5.30 -24.63
N LEU A 122 1.73 4.88 -25.17
CA LEU A 122 2.97 5.66 -25.17
C LEU A 122 3.66 5.59 -26.54
N THR A 123 4.27 6.70 -26.94
CA THR A 123 5.18 6.75 -28.10
C THR A 123 6.52 6.07 -27.79
N PRO A 124 7.33 5.72 -28.80
CA PRO A 124 8.68 5.19 -28.59
C PRO A 124 9.58 6.13 -27.76
N GLU A 125 9.45 7.45 -27.93
CA GLU A 125 10.23 8.45 -27.21
C GLU A 125 9.84 8.48 -25.72
N GLN A 126 8.55 8.44 -25.42
CA GLN A 126 8.05 8.36 -24.04
C GLN A 126 8.51 7.06 -23.36
N LYS A 127 8.46 5.92 -24.09
CA LYS A 127 8.98 4.65 -23.59
C LYS A 127 10.48 4.72 -23.28
N LYS A 128 11.26 5.33 -24.17
CA LYS A 128 12.71 5.51 -23.97
C LYS A 128 12.99 6.37 -22.74
N GLU A 129 12.31 7.50 -22.59
CA GLU A 129 12.48 8.39 -21.42
C GLU A 129 12.23 7.64 -20.11
N LEU A 130 11.09 6.95 -19.99
CA LEU A 130 10.72 6.21 -18.78
C LEU A 130 11.71 5.07 -18.49
N CYS A 131 12.12 4.33 -19.53
CA CYS A 131 13.10 3.26 -19.41
C CYS A 131 14.46 3.77 -18.92
N ASP A 132 14.96 4.86 -19.50
CA ASP A 132 16.24 5.47 -19.12
C ASP A 132 16.21 5.99 -17.67
N ILE A 133 15.09 6.61 -17.24
CA ILE A 133 14.91 7.04 -15.85
C ILE A 133 14.94 5.82 -14.91
N ALA A 134 14.16 4.78 -15.19
CA ALA A 134 14.08 3.59 -14.34
C ALA A 134 15.45 2.93 -14.15
N HIS A 135 16.22 2.76 -15.23
CA HIS A 135 17.57 2.18 -15.16
C HIS A 135 18.58 3.05 -14.39
N ARG A 136 18.49 4.39 -14.48
CA ARG A 136 19.35 5.28 -13.69
C ARG A 136 19.11 5.14 -12.18
N ILE A 137 17.85 4.95 -11.77
CA ILE A 137 17.47 4.80 -10.37
C ILE A 137 18.08 3.52 -9.76
N VAL A 138 18.09 2.42 -10.52
CA VAL A 138 18.54 1.10 -10.05
C VAL A 138 19.87 0.64 -10.64
N ALA A 139 20.70 1.59 -11.09
CA ALA A 139 22.03 1.29 -11.59
C ALA A 139 22.85 0.48 -10.56
N PRO A 140 23.82 -0.35 -11.00
CA PRO A 140 24.59 -1.21 -10.09
C PRO A 140 25.18 -0.46 -8.90
N GLY A 141 24.96 -0.97 -7.69
CA GLY A 141 25.41 -0.34 -6.44
C GLY A 141 24.49 0.78 -5.92
N LYS A 142 23.45 1.16 -6.67
CA LYS A 142 22.53 2.23 -6.28
C LYS A 142 21.21 1.69 -5.72
N GLY A 143 20.61 2.45 -4.82
CA GLY A 143 19.23 2.30 -4.36
C GLY A 143 18.57 3.64 -4.10
N ILE A 144 17.49 3.63 -3.33
CA ILE A 144 16.63 4.79 -3.10
C ILE A 144 16.59 5.15 -1.62
N LEU A 145 16.77 6.45 -1.32
CA LEU A 145 16.40 7.02 -0.03
C LEU A 145 14.91 7.39 -0.06
N ALA A 146 14.10 6.77 0.80
CA ALA A 146 12.68 7.11 0.97
C ALA A 146 12.55 8.14 2.11
N ALA A 147 12.55 9.42 1.77
CA ALA A 147 12.42 10.56 2.68
C ALA A 147 11.05 11.27 2.51
N ASP A 148 10.04 10.49 2.14
CA ASP A 148 8.69 10.93 1.79
C ASP A 148 7.67 10.79 2.92
N GLU A 149 8.15 10.76 4.18
CA GLU A 149 7.26 10.77 5.34
C GLU A 149 6.39 12.03 5.32
N SER A 150 5.08 11.83 5.39
CA SER A 150 4.09 12.90 5.56
C SER A 150 4.32 13.65 6.87
N THR A 151 3.72 14.84 7.03
CA THR A 151 3.80 15.63 8.26
C THR A 151 3.39 14.83 9.51
N GLY A 152 2.37 13.98 9.41
CA GLY A 152 1.94 13.10 10.50
C GLY A 152 2.91 11.94 10.78
N SER A 153 3.49 11.36 9.73
CA SER A 153 4.43 10.25 9.89
C SER A 153 5.78 10.71 10.46
N ILE A 154 6.32 11.84 9.99
CA ILE A 154 7.58 12.39 10.50
C ILE A 154 7.42 12.94 11.92
N ALA A 155 6.20 13.34 12.34
CA ALA A 155 5.92 13.74 13.71
C ALA A 155 6.33 12.67 14.73
N LYS A 156 5.98 11.40 14.48
CA LYS A 156 6.33 10.26 15.35
C LYS A 156 7.84 10.09 15.46
N ARG A 157 8.58 10.35 14.37
CA ARG A 157 10.05 10.28 14.35
C ARG A 157 10.72 11.42 15.10
N LEU A 158 10.24 12.65 14.91
CA LEU A 158 10.81 13.80 15.65
C LEU A 158 10.50 13.71 17.14
N GLN A 159 9.30 13.21 17.50
CA GLN A 159 8.93 12.96 18.89
C GLN A 159 9.84 11.94 19.58
N SER A 160 10.30 10.88 18.89
CA SER A 160 11.18 9.87 19.50
C SER A 160 12.55 10.40 19.91
N ILE A 161 12.94 11.59 19.42
CA ILE A 161 14.16 12.30 19.81
C ILE A 161 13.87 13.62 20.53
N GLY A 162 12.62 13.84 20.97
CA GLY A 162 12.23 15.06 21.68
C GLY A 162 12.31 16.34 20.85
N THR A 163 12.22 16.25 19.52
CA THR A 163 12.27 17.40 18.61
C THR A 163 10.86 17.82 18.18
N GLU A 164 10.58 19.13 18.18
CA GLU A 164 9.30 19.67 17.74
C GLU A 164 9.08 19.49 16.24
N ASN A 165 7.86 19.14 15.82
CA ASN A 165 7.50 18.95 14.41
C ASN A 165 7.16 20.27 13.69
N THR A 166 8.13 21.15 13.55
CA THR A 166 8.01 22.40 12.77
C THR A 166 8.46 22.19 11.32
N GLU A 167 8.02 23.06 10.41
CA GLU A 167 8.48 23.04 9.01
C GLU A 167 10.00 23.16 8.91
N GLU A 168 10.60 24.04 9.71
CA GLU A 168 12.05 24.24 9.73
C GLU A 168 12.80 23.00 10.23
N ASN A 169 12.31 22.31 11.27
CA ASN A 169 12.95 21.08 11.74
C ASN A 169 12.84 19.96 10.69
N ARG A 170 11.71 19.87 9.97
CA ARG A 170 11.58 18.95 8.83
C ARG A 170 12.54 19.32 7.70
N ARG A 171 12.65 20.59 7.35
CA ARG A 171 13.59 21.10 6.33
C ARG A 171 15.03 20.78 6.71
N PHE A 172 15.44 21.08 7.95
CA PHE A 172 16.80 20.83 8.44
C PHE A 172 17.13 19.33 8.45
N TYR A 173 16.20 18.49 8.90
CA TYR A 173 16.39 17.05 8.89
C TYR A 173 16.53 16.49 7.47
N ARG A 174 15.72 16.99 6.51
CA ARG A 174 15.85 16.59 5.10
C ARG A 174 17.16 17.12 4.52
N GLN A 175 17.55 18.36 4.81
CA GLN A 175 18.83 18.92 4.40
C GLN A 175 20.00 18.04 4.88
N LEU A 176 19.99 17.63 6.15
CA LEU A 176 21.02 16.75 6.73
C LEU A 176 21.27 15.52 5.86
N LEU A 177 20.22 14.84 5.41
CA LEU A 177 20.32 13.65 4.55
C LEU A 177 20.78 14.01 3.13
N LEU A 178 20.20 15.06 2.53
CA LEU A 178 20.40 15.41 1.13
C LEU A 178 21.76 16.07 0.86
N THR A 179 22.35 16.71 1.87
CA THR A 179 23.66 17.40 1.78
C THR A 179 24.79 16.63 2.46
N ALA A 180 24.57 15.35 2.78
CA ALA A 180 25.66 14.46 3.15
C ALA A 180 26.74 14.46 2.05
N ASP A 181 27.98 14.13 2.40
CA ASP A 181 29.11 14.23 1.47
C ASP A 181 29.03 13.21 0.30
N ASP A 182 29.97 13.31 -0.65
CA ASP A 182 29.87 12.61 -1.93
C ASP A 182 30.05 11.09 -1.87
N ARG A 183 30.40 10.53 -0.70
CA ARG A 183 30.41 9.08 -0.49
C ARG A 183 29.06 8.42 -0.79
N VAL A 184 27.94 9.15 -0.68
CA VAL A 184 26.59 8.63 -0.97
C VAL A 184 26.23 8.66 -2.47
N ASN A 185 26.93 9.43 -3.30
CA ASN A 185 26.60 9.61 -4.72
C ASN A 185 26.60 8.28 -5.53
N PRO A 186 27.57 7.35 -5.33
CA PRO A 186 27.50 6.03 -5.96
C PRO A 186 26.50 5.07 -5.28
N CYS A 187 25.91 5.46 -4.14
CA CYS A 187 24.99 4.62 -3.37
C CYS A 187 23.51 4.96 -3.68
N ILE A 188 23.21 6.22 -4.01
CA ILE A 188 21.83 6.71 -4.13
C ILE A 188 21.53 7.04 -5.59
N GLY A 189 20.66 6.24 -6.20
CA GLY A 189 20.15 6.45 -7.55
C GLY A 189 18.90 7.32 -7.59
N GLY A 190 18.13 7.36 -6.50
CA GLY A 190 16.98 8.26 -6.39
C GLY A 190 16.61 8.61 -4.96
N VAL A 191 15.86 9.69 -4.79
CA VAL A 191 15.31 10.10 -3.48
C VAL A 191 13.83 10.37 -3.62
N ILE A 192 13.01 9.71 -2.80
CA ILE A 192 11.57 9.98 -2.73
C ILE A 192 11.34 11.11 -1.72
N LEU A 193 10.71 12.19 -2.16
CA LEU A 193 10.37 13.34 -1.34
C LEU A 193 8.87 13.38 -1.04
N PHE A 194 8.54 14.04 0.07
CA PHE A 194 7.18 14.51 0.32
C PHE A 194 6.95 15.86 -0.39
N HIS A 195 5.68 16.22 -0.64
CA HIS A 195 5.30 17.44 -1.35
C HIS A 195 5.97 18.70 -0.76
N GLU A 196 5.94 18.85 0.57
CA GLU A 196 6.59 19.97 1.27
C GLU A 196 8.08 20.07 0.90
N THR A 197 8.81 18.95 0.96
CA THR A 197 10.25 18.92 0.72
C THR A 197 10.63 19.17 -0.74
N LEU A 198 9.76 18.85 -1.70
CA LEU A 198 10.03 19.15 -3.12
C LEU A 198 10.25 20.66 -3.35
N TYR A 199 9.58 21.50 -2.56
CA TYR A 199 9.63 22.97 -2.69
C TYR A 199 10.48 23.67 -1.62
N GLN A 200 11.09 22.90 -0.71
CA GLN A 200 12.03 23.43 0.27
C GLN A 200 13.42 23.66 -0.33
N LYS A 201 14.22 24.47 0.37
CA LYS A 201 15.57 24.86 -0.01
C LYS A 201 16.59 24.49 1.07
N ALA A 202 17.81 24.23 0.61
CA ALA A 202 18.96 24.16 1.49
C ALA A 202 19.41 25.56 1.95
N ASP A 203 20.29 25.62 2.96
CA ASP A 203 20.81 26.85 3.55
C ASP A 203 21.58 27.71 2.52
N ASP A 204 22.14 27.09 1.48
CA ASP A 204 22.80 27.77 0.35
C ASP A 204 21.81 28.31 -0.70
N GLY A 205 20.50 28.21 -0.44
CA GLY A 205 19.42 28.70 -1.30
C GLY A 205 19.03 27.76 -2.45
N ARG A 206 19.77 26.66 -2.67
CA ARG A 206 19.41 25.69 -3.73
C ARG A 206 18.14 24.93 -3.36
N PRO A 207 17.18 24.77 -4.29
CA PRO A 207 16.07 23.84 -4.12
C PRO A 207 16.57 22.41 -3.92
N PHE A 208 15.92 21.63 -3.05
CA PHE A 208 16.33 20.23 -2.83
C PHE A 208 16.37 19.37 -4.10
N PRO A 209 15.48 19.53 -5.10
CA PRO A 209 15.64 18.84 -6.39
C PRO A 209 17.00 19.09 -7.06
N GLN A 210 17.51 20.32 -6.98
CA GLN A 210 18.82 20.68 -7.53
C GLN A 210 19.96 20.05 -6.72
N VAL A 211 19.85 20.00 -5.39
CA VAL A 211 20.83 19.34 -4.52
C VAL A 211 20.96 17.85 -4.88
N ILE A 212 19.83 17.16 -5.06
CA ILE A 212 19.80 15.73 -5.42
C ILE A 212 20.40 15.50 -6.80
N LYS A 213 19.99 16.29 -7.80
CA LYS A 213 20.50 16.17 -9.18
C LYS A 213 22.00 16.46 -9.27
N ALA A 214 22.51 17.43 -8.52
CA ALA A 214 23.94 17.74 -8.46
C ALA A 214 24.80 16.58 -7.93
N LYS A 215 24.20 15.71 -7.10
CA LYS A 215 24.85 14.49 -6.57
C LYS A 215 24.58 13.24 -7.43
N GLY A 216 23.96 13.42 -8.61
CA GLY A 216 23.68 12.35 -9.56
C GLY A 216 22.47 11.47 -9.22
N GLY A 217 21.64 11.89 -8.27
CA GLY A 217 20.39 11.22 -7.92
C GLY A 217 19.22 11.70 -8.77
N VAL A 218 18.25 10.82 -8.99
CA VAL A 218 16.95 11.17 -9.58
C VAL A 218 16.01 11.65 -8.48
N VAL A 219 15.17 12.64 -8.77
CA VAL A 219 14.19 13.17 -7.81
C VAL A 219 12.87 12.43 -7.98
N GLY A 220 12.30 11.97 -6.86
CA GLY A 220 11.01 11.30 -6.83
C GLY A 220 10.04 11.95 -5.88
N ILE A 221 8.74 11.71 -6.09
CA ILE A 221 7.66 12.32 -5.32
C ILE A 221 6.63 11.28 -4.87
N LYS A 222 6.25 11.29 -3.59
CA LYS A 222 5.08 10.53 -3.12
C LYS A 222 3.81 11.23 -3.56
N VAL A 223 2.93 10.51 -4.26
CA VAL A 223 1.72 11.12 -4.84
C VAL A 223 0.40 10.58 -4.30
N ASP A 224 0.42 9.44 -3.60
CA ASP A 224 -0.76 8.93 -2.90
C ASP A 224 -1.16 9.83 -1.72
N LYS A 225 -2.46 9.86 -1.40
CA LYS A 225 -3.07 10.64 -0.32
C LYS A 225 -3.45 9.76 0.89
N GLY A 226 -2.72 8.67 1.11
CA GLY A 226 -2.91 7.78 2.26
C GLY A 226 -3.98 6.70 2.05
N VAL A 227 -4.07 5.81 3.03
CA VAL A 227 -5.01 4.67 3.01
C VAL A 227 -6.40 5.07 3.49
N VAL A 228 -7.41 4.35 3.01
CA VAL A 228 -8.81 4.46 3.44
C VAL A 228 -9.40 3.08 3.67
N PRO A 229 -10.29 2.90 4.66
CA PRO A 229 -10.86 1.60 4.99
C PRO A 229 -11.77 1.07 3.87
N LEU A 230 -11.72 -0.24 3.62
CA LEU A 230 -12.67 -0.93 2.74
C LEU A 230 -13.87 -1.40 3.56
N ALA A 231 -15.04 -0.81 3.34
CA ALA A 231 -16.27 -1.18 4.03
C ALA A 231 -16.60 -2.67 3.81
N GLY A 232 -17.06 -3.35 4.87
CA GLY A 232 -17.36 -4.79 4.81
C GLY A 232 -16.13 -5.72 4.90
N THR A 233 -14.93 -5.18 5.12
CA THR A 233 -13.71 -5.97 5.34
C THR A 233 -13.23 -5.91 6.80
N ASN A 234 -12.36 -6.84 7.19
CA ASN A 234 -11.79 -6.89 8.53
C ASN A 234 -10.55 -5.98 8.65
N GLY A 235 -10.77 -4.67 8.72
CA GLY A 235 -9.70 -3.69 8.91
C GLY A 235 -8.74 -3.58 7.71
N GLU A 236 -9.20 -3.93 6.51
CA GLU A 236 -8.41 -3.79 5.28
C GLU A 236 -8.58 -2.40 4.69
N THR A 237 -7.66 -2.02 3.80
CA THR A 237 -7.63 -0.68 3.20
C THR A 237 -7.40 -0.73 1.70
N THR A 238 -7.83 0.32 1.00
CA THR A 238 -7.28 0.74 -0.30
C THR A 238 -6.55 2.07 -0.10
N THR A 239 -6.00 2.64 -1.17
CA THR A 239 -5.28 3.92 -1.12
C THR A 239 -5.94 4.93 -2.05
N GLN A 240 -6.08 6.17 -1.58
CA GLN A 240 -6.71 7.25 -2.34
C GLN A 240 -5.68 8.22 -2.96
N GLY A 241 -6.13 9.03 -3.93
CA GLY A 241 -5.33 10.12 -4.49
C GLY A 241 -5.29 10.24 -6.02
N LEU A 242 -6.12 9.48 -6.75
CA LEU A 242 -6.18 9.51 -8.22
C LEU A 242 -6.79 10.82 -8.75
N ASP A 243 -7.69 11.45 -7.98
CA ASP A 243 -8.32 12.70 -8.37
C ASP A 243 -7.30 13.83 -8.49
N GLY A 244 -7.23 14.42 -9.69
CA GLY A 244 -6.27 15.45 -10.07
C GLY A 244 -4.82 14.96 -10.16
N LEU A 245 -4.60 13.65 -10.24
CA LEU A 245 -3.24 13.09 -10.24
C LEU A 245 -2.46 13.44 -11.51
N SER A 246 -3.12 13.52 -12.68
CA SER A 246 -2.44 13.86 -13.94
C SER A 246 -1.84 15.27 -13.89
N GLU A 247 -2.64 16.25 -13.47
CA GLU A 247 -2.25 17.64 -13.32
C GLU A 247 -1.11 17.79 -12.31
N ARG A 248 -1.20 17.06 -11.18
CA ARG A 248 -0.13 17.01 -10.18
C ARG A 248 1.14 16.39 -10.74
N CYS A 249 1.06 15.29 -11.49
CA CYS A 249 2.22 14.66 -12.12
C CYS A 249 2.89 15.59 -13.13
N ALA A 250 2.13 16.27 -13.99
CA ALA A 250 2.66 17.27 -14.92
C ALA A 250 3.39 18.39 -14.19
N GLN A 251 2.80 18.90 -13.10
CA GLN A 251 3.44 19.93 -12.27
C GLN A 251 4.73 19.42 -11.61
N TYR A 252 4.71 18.23 -11.00
CA TYR A 252 5.91 17.65 -10.40
C TYR A 252 7.02 17.35 -11.42
N LYS A 253 6.66 16.94 -12.63
CA LYS A 253 7.61 16.75 -13.73
C LYS A 253 8.30 18.07 -14.08
N LYS A 254 7.53 19.16 -14.21
CA LYS A 254 8.06 20.51 -14.43
C LYS A 254 8.97 20.98 -13.28
N ASP A 255 8.61 20.62 -12.05
CA ASP A 255 9.37 20.98 -10.85
C ASP A 255 10.56 20.04 -10.58
N GLY A 256 10.80 19.08 -11.47
CA GLY A 256 12.03 18.32 -11.57
C GLY A 256 11.98 16.90 -11.03
N ALA A 257 10.82 16.38 -10.62
CA ALA A 257 10.64 14.96 -10.30
C ALA A 257 10.54 14.12 -11.59
N ASP A 258 11.17 12.95 -11.59
CA ASP A 258 11.19 12.03 -12.74
C ASP A 258 10.57 10.66 -12.40
N PHE A 259 10.31 10.39 -11.12
CA PHE A 259 9.60 9.19 -10.68
C PHE A 259 8.65 9.51 -9.53
N ALA A 260 7.69 8.62 -9.29
CA ALA A 260 6.72 8.76 -8.22
C ALA A 260 6.62 7.49 -7.38
N LYS A 261 5.96 7.60 -6.24
CA LYS A 261 5.66 6.47 -5.36
C LYS A 261 4.19 6.50 -4.95
N TRP A 262 3.57 5.32 -4.93
CA TRP A 262 2.23 5.09 -4.40
C TRP A 262 2.19 3.83 -3.56
N ARG A 263 1.78 3.97 -2.30
CA ARG A 263 1.74 2.87 -1.33
C ARG A 263 0.35 2.31 -1.12
N CYS A 264 0.18 1.02 -1.36
CA CYS A 264 -0.95 0.20 -0.94
C CYS A 264 -0.54 -0.68 0.25
N VAL A 265 -1.52 -1.08 1.08
CA VAL A 265 -1.27 -1.85 2.31
C VAL A 265 -2.20 -3.03 2.39
N LEU A 266 -1.61 -4.20 2.57
CA LEU A 266 -2.32 -5.45 2.83
C LEU A 266 -1.85 -6.05 4.16
N LYS A 267 -2.72 -6.80 4.82
CA LYS A 267 -2.45 -7.41 6.13
C LYS A 267 -2.72 -8.90 6.07
N ILE A 268 -1.77 -9.70 6.55
CA ILE A 268 -1.98 -11.14 6.73
C ILE A 268 -2.72 -11.36 8.04
N GLY A 269 -3.84 -12.07 7.96
CA GLY A 269 -4.64 -12.49 9.10
C GLY A 269 -5.41 -13.76 8.77
N GLU A 270 -6.37 -14.11 9.62
CA GLU A 270 -7.21 -15.31 9.45
C GLU A 270 -8.00 -15.28 8.14
N HIS A 271 -8.57 -14.12 7.80
CA HIS A 271 -9.40 -13.91 6.60
C HIS A 271 -8.83 -12.82 5.66
N THR A 272 -7.61 -12.35 5.92
CA THR A 272 -6.97 -11.27 5.16
C THR A 272 -5.60 -11.72 4.61
N PRO A 273 -5.17 -11.21 3.44
CA PRO A 273 -5.90 -10.27 2.60
C PRO A 273 -7.06 -10.92 1.84
N SER A 274 -8.22 -10.26 1.82
CA SER A 274 -9.40 -10.73 1.10
C SER A 274 -9.26 -10.55 -0.41
N SER A 275 -10.07 -11.26 -1.19
CA SER A 275 -10.13 -11.07 -2.64
C SER A 275 -10.45 -9.63 -3.04
N LEU A 276 -11.30 -8.94 -2.26
CA LEU A 276 -11.64 -7.53 -2.49
C LEU A 276 -10.41 -6.64 -2.30
N ALA A 277 -9.68 -6.80 -1.19
CA ALA A 277 -8.49 -5.99 -0.92
C ALA A 277 -7.39 -6.21 -1.96
N ILE A 278 -7.16 -7.45 -2.40
CA ILE A 278 -6.16 -7.76 -3.43
C ILE A 278 -6.54 -7.10 -4.76
N MET A 279 -7.78 -7.30 -5.22
CA MET A 279 -8.27 -6.76 -6.49
C MET A 279 -8.23 -5.23 -6.51
N GLU A 280 -8.76 -4.60 -5.46
CA GLU A 280 -8.88 -3.13 -5.40
C GLU A 280 -7.50 -2.45 -5.33
N ASN A 281 -6.59 -2.95 -4.49
CA ASN A 281 -5.24 -2.40 -4.41
C ASN A 281 -4.44 -2.63 -5.71
N ALA A 282 -4.60 -3.78 -6.37
CA ALA A 282 -3.98 -4.00 -7.68
C ALA A 282 -4.51 -3.02 -8.74
N ASN A 283 -5.84 -2.80 -8.77
CA ASN A 283 -6.47 -1.90 -9.72
C ASN A 283 -6.05 -0.43 -9.50
N VAL A 284 -6.04 0.05 -8.26
CA VAL A 284 -5.65 1.44 -7.97
C VAL A 284 -4.18 1.70 -8.27
N LEU A 285 -3.29 0.72 -8.03
CA LEU A 285 -1.87 0.80 -8.41
C LEU A 285 -1.71 0.88 -9.93
N ALA A 286 -2.50 0.13 -10.69
CA ALA A 286 -2.47 0.16 -12.15
C ALA A 286 -2.98 1.50 -12.71
N ARG A 287 -4.05 2.06 -12.15
CA ARG A 287 -4.55 3.40 -12.48
C ARG A 287 -3.49 4.48 -12.20
N TYR A 288 -2.88 4.43 -11.03
CA TYR A 288 -1.77 5.32 -10.64
C TYR A 288 -0.62 5.23 -11.64
N ALA A 289 -0.16 4.02 -11.97
CA ALA A 289 0.97 3.80 -12.85
C ALA A 289 0.71 4.35 -14.26
N SER A 290 -0.51 4.15 -14.78
CA SER A 290 -0.92 4.65 -16.10
C SER A 290 -0.83 6.18 -16.15
N ILE A 291 -1.41 6.86 -15.16
CA ILE A 291 -1.40 8.33 -15.07
C ILE A 291 0.02 8.87 -14.95
N CYS A 292 0.91 8.22 -14.19
CA CYS A 292 2.31 8.64 -14.10
C CYS A 292 3.03 8.53 -15.45
N GLN A 293 2.90 7.40 -16.15
CA GLN A 293 3.57 7.20 -17.43
C GLN A 293 3.11 8.19 -18.50
N GLN A 294 1.84 8.56 -18.53
CA GLN A 294 1.32 9.62 -19.42
C GLN A 294 1.97 10.99 -19.21
N ASN A 295 2.55 11.22 -18.02
CA ASN A 295 3.18 12.49 -17.65
C ASN A 295 4.72 12.39 -17.58
N GLY A 296 5.33 11.36 -18.17
CA GLY A 296 6.79 11.18 -18.17
C GLY A 296 7.39 10.89 -16.78
N ILE A 297 6.59 10.34 -15.87
CA ILE A 297 6.99 9.97 -14.51
C ILE A 297 7.04 8.45 -14.39
N VAL A 298 8.16 7.90 -13.93
CA VAL A 298 8.28 6.46 -13.64
C VAL A 298 7.50 6.11 -12.35
N PRO A 299 6.50 5.23 -12.38
CA PRO A 299 5.79 4.82 -11.17
C PRO A 299 6.55 3.73 -10.42
N ILE A 300 6.80 3.96 -9.12
CA ILE A 300 7.15 2.90 -8.16
C ILE A 300 5.85 2.33 -7.59
N VAL A 301 5.58 1.07 -7.92
CA VAL A 301 4.40 0.32 -7.49
C VAL A 301 4.71 -0.35 -6.14
N GLU A 302 4.08 0.10 -5.05
CA GLU A 302 4.35 -0.38 -3.69
C GLU A 302 3.13 -1.12 -3.09
N PRO A 303 2.95 -2.43 -3.34
CA PRO A 303 1.95 -3.27 -2.70
C PRO A 303 2.52 -3.88 -1.40
N GLU A 304 2.60 -3.10 -0.33
CA GLU A 304 3.20 -3.56 0.93
C GLU A 304 2.28 -4.55 1.65
N ILE A 305 2.77 -5.76 1.89
CA ILE A 305 2.16 -6.71 2.84
C ILE A 305 2.86 -6.52 4.19
N LEU A 306 2.09 -6.14 5.20
CA LEU A 306 2.62 -5.87 6.54
C LEU A 306 3.13 -7.15 7.22
N PRO A 307 4.25 -7.07 7.98
CA PRO A 307 4.76 -8.19 8.76
C PRO A 307 3.99 -8.39 10.08
N ASP A 308 2.95 -7.61 10.38
CA ASP A 308 2.12 -7.80 11.56
C ASP A 308 1.49 -9.20 11.59
N GLY A 309 1.57 -9.89 12.73
CA GLY A 309 1.02 -11.22 12.96
C GLY A 309 2.06 -12.28 13.31
N ASP A 310 1.60 -13.50 13.55
CA ASP A 310 2.38 -14.68 13.94
C ASP A 310 2.60 -15.68 12.79
N HIS A 311 2.17 -15.31 11.59
CA HIS A 311 2.26 -16.14 10.39
C HIS A 311 3.70 -16.54 10.06
N ASP A 312 3.87 -17.74 9.51
CA ASP A 312 5.17 -18.27 9.15
C ASP A 312 5.69 -17.70 7.81
N LEU A 313 6.94 -18.03 7.48
CA LEU A 313 7.59 -17.55 6.25
C LEU A 313 6.84 -18.02 4.98
N LYS A 314 6.30 -19.25 5.00
CA LYS A 314 5.59 -19.84 3.87
C LYS A 314 4.26 -19.14 3.61
N ARG A 315 3.54 -18.75 4.66
CA ARG A 315 2.30 -17.97 4.56
C ARG A 315 2.59 -16.60 3.95
N CYS A 316 3.65 -15.92 4.39
CA CYS A 316 4.08 -14.66 3.78
C CYS A 316 4.42 -14.84 2.30
N GLN A 317 5.15 -15.91 1.95
CA GLN A 317 5.48 -16.23 0.56
C GLN A 317 4.23 -16.45 -0.29
N TYR A 318 3.29 -17.26 0.19
CA TYR A 318 2.03 -17.55 -0.49
C TYR A 318 1.24 -16.26 -0.77
N VAL A 319 1.06 -15.42 0.24
CA VAL A 319 0.32 -14.17 0.10
C VAL A 319 1.04 -13.21 -0.86
N THR A 320 2.36 -13.09 -0.75
CA THR A 320 3.17 -12.28 -1.67
C THR A 320 3.00 -12.74 -3.12
N GLU A 321 3.02 -14.05 -3.38
CA GLU A 321 2.79 -14.59 -4.73
C GLU A 321 1.38 -14.25 -5.26
N LYS A 322 0.34 -14.35 -4.42
CA LYS A 322 -1.04 -14.02 -4.85
C LYS A 322 -1.23 -12.53 -5.11
N VAL A 323 -0.70 -11.67 -4.25
CA VAL A 323 -0.79 -10.21 -4.41
C VAL A 323 -0.03 -9.78 -5.67
N LEU A 324 1.22 -10.21 -5.85
CA LEU A 324 2.02 -9.79 -7.00
C LEU A 324 1.45 -10.32 -8.33
N ALA A 325 0.91 -11.54 -8.37
CA ALA A 325 0.21 -12.03 -9.55
C ALA A 325 -0.99 -11.13 -9.94
N ALA A 326 -1.80 -10.71 -8.95
CA ALA A 326 -2.91 -9.79 -9.18
C ALA A 326 -2.44 -8.40 -9.63
N VAL A 327 -1.37 -7.88 -9.02
CA VAL A 327 -0.76 -6.59 -9.40
C VAL A 327 -0.30 -6.63 -10.85
N TYR A 328 0.52 -7.60 -11.26
CA TYR A 328 1.01 -7.64 -12.65
C TYR A 328 -0.09 -7.92 -13.67
N LYS A 329 -1.13 -8.67 -13.29
CA LYS A 329 -2.33 -8.80 -14.14
C LYS A 329 -3.04 -7.46 -14.33
N ALA A 330 -3.25 -6.69 -13.25
CA ALA A 330 -3.85 -5.36 -13.34
C ALA A 330 -2.98 -4.38 -14.13
N LEU A 331 -1.66 -4.40 -13.94
CA LEU A 331 -0.72 -3.57 -14.74
C LEU A 331 -0.82 -3.92 -16.24
N SER A 332 -0.95 -5.21 -16.57
CA SER A 332 -1.19 -5.64 -17.96
C SER A 332 -2.52 -5.11 -18.50
N ASP A 333 -3.60 -5.21 -17.71
CA ASP A 333 -4.94 -4.79 -18.12
C ASP A 333 -5.05 -3.27 -18.35
N HIS A 334 -4.22 -2.49 -17.65
CA HIS A 334 -4.15 -1.02 -17.80
C HIS A 334 -3.02 -0.56 -18.73
N HIS A 335 -2.48 -1.48 -19.54
CA HIS A 335 -1.50 -1.19 -20.61
C HIS A 335 -0.19 -0.56 -20.11
N ILE A 336 0.24 -0.92 -18.89
CA ILE A 336 1.45 -0.35 -18.28
C ILE A 336 2.69 -0.87 -19.00
N TYR A 337 3.58 0.05 -19.36
CA TYR A 337 4.88 -0.27 -19.93
C TYR A 337 5.88 -0.64 -18.82
N LEU A 338 6.11 -1.93 -18.61
CA LEU A 338 6.82 -2.44 -17.43
C LEU A 338 8.29 -1.99 -17.35
N GLU A 339 8.95 -1.84 -18.49
CA GLU A 339 10.33 -1.34 -18.61
C GLU A 339 10.47 0.11 -18.12
N GLY A 340 9.36 0.83 -18.00
CA GLY A 340 9.26 2.16 -17.41
C GLY A 340 8.62 2.18 -16.03
N THR A 341 8.76 1.11 -15.23
CA THR A 341 8.25 1.00 -13.85
C THR A 341 9.32 0.52 -12.89
N LEU A 342 9.07 0.57 -11.59
CA LEU A 342 9.82 -0.19 -10.57
C LEU A 342 8.83 -0.80 -9.58
N LEU A 343 9.19 -1.93 -8.97
CA LEU A 343 8.40 -2.56 -7.90
C LEU A 343 9.04 -2.28 -6.54
N LYS A 344 8.24 -1.90 -5.54
CA LYS A 344 8.66 -1.78 -4.14
C LYS A 344 7.84 -2.73 -3.28
N PRO A 345 8.21 -4.03 -3.22
CA PRO A 345 7.50 -5.00 -2.40
C PRO A 345 8.11 -5.07 -1.00
N ASN A 346 7.40 -5.70 -0.08
CA ASN A 346 8.00 -6.27 1.13
C ASN A 346 8.96 -7.42 0.75
N MET A 347 9.99 -7.63 1.58
CA MET A 347 10.68 -8.92 1.59
C MET A 347 9.71 -9.99 2.11
N VAL A 348 9.94 -11.26 1.74
CA VAL A 348 9.19 -12.38 2.28
C VAL A 348 9.85 -12.78 3.59
N THR A 349 9.25 -12.36 4.71
CA THR A 349 9.73 -12.62 6.07
C THR A 349 8.64 -13.31 6.90
N PRO A 350 8.98 -14.03 7.98
CA PRO A 350 7.97 -14.42 8.95
C PRO A 350 7.28 -13.18 9.55
N GLY A 351 6.08 -13.38 10.08
CA GLY A 351 5.38 -12.36 10.86
C GLY A 351 6.18 -11.97 12.09
N HIS A 352 6.02 -10.73 12.55
CA HIS A 352 6.80 -10.17 13.66
C HIS A 352 6.64 -10.96 14.96
N ALA A 353 5.46 -11.56 15.19
CA ALA A 353 5.17 -12.39 16.36
C ALA A 353 5.44 -13.89 16.12
N CYS A 354 6.00 -14.28 14.96
CA CYS A 354 6.28 -15.67 14.66
C CYS A 354 7.35 -16.23 15.63
N THR A 355 7.04 -17.38 16.23
CA THR A 355 7.94 -18.05 17.18
C THR A 355 9.05 -18.83 16.46
N GLN A 356 8.77 -19.34 15.25
CA GLN A 356 9.77 -20.01 14.42
C GLN A 356 10.79 -19.00 13.89
N LYS A 357 12.08 -19.34 14.01
CA LYS A 357 13.19 -18.53 13.50
C LYS A 357 13.62 -19.04 12.14
N TYR A 358 14.05 -18.11 11.30
CA TYR A 358 14.48 -18.34 9.94
C TYR A 358 15.80 -17.62 9.71
N SER A 359 16.68 -18.24 8.92
CA SER A 359 17.92 -17.64 8.46
C SER A 359 17.69 -16.57 7.39
N HIS A 360 18.69 -15.72 7.18
CA HIS A 360 18.67 -14.73 6.09
C HIS A 360 18.66 -15.40 4.71
N GLU A 361 19.28 -16.57 4.58
CA GLU A 361 19.28 -17.40 3.39
C GLU A 361 17.88 -17.94 3.06
N GLU A 362 17.10 -18.33 4.07
CA GLU A 362 15.70 -18.76 3.88
C GLU A 362 14.81 -17.58 3.46
N ILE A 363 14.96 -16.41 4.10
CA ILE A 363 14.27 -15.16 3.70
C ILE A 363 14.61 -14.81 2.25
N ALA A 364 15.89 -14.89 1.87
CA ALA A 364 16.36 -14.64 0.53
C ALA A 364 15.78 -15.62 -0.50
N MET A 365 15.78 -16.92 -0.18
CA MET A 365 15.22 -17.96 -1.04
C MET A 365 13.71 -17.76 -1.25
N ALA A 366 12.96 -17.53 -0.18
CA ALA A 366 11.52 -17.30 -0.25
C ALA A 366 11.19 -16.04 -1.06
N THR A 367 11.92 -14.94 -0.82
CA THR A 367 11.74 -13.67 -1.53
C THR A 367 12.02 -13.81 -3.03
N VAL A 368 13.19 -14.35 -3.40
CA VAL A 368 13.57 -14.50 -4.81
C VAL A 368 12.65 -15.49 -5.52
N THR A 369 12.20 -16.55 -4.84
CA THR A 369 11.24 -17.50 -5.41
C THR A 369 9.88 -16.85 -5.70
N ALA A 370 9.33 -16.07 -4.75
CA ALA A 370 8.05 -15.38 -4.94
C ALA A 370 8.11 -14.40 -6.13
N LEU A 371 9.19 -13.62 -6.22
CA LEU A 371 9.40 -12.69 -7.34
C LEU A 371 9.53 -13.43 -8.68
N ARG A 372 10.33 -14.50 -8.75
CA ARG A 372 10.51 -15.32 -9.96
C ARG A 372 9.21 -15.96 -10.46
N ARG A 373 8.26 -16.22 -9.57
CA ARG A 373 6.95 -16.81 -9.92
C ARG A 373 5.94 -15.79 -10.43
N THR A 374 6.18 -14.49 -10.26
CA THR A 374 5.13 -13.46 -10.44
C THR A 374 5.54 -12.23 -11.22
N VAL A 375 6.80 -11.82 -11.14
CA VAL A 375 7.32 -10.60 -11.77
C VAL A 375 7.78 -10.92 -13.19
N PRO A 376 7.34 -10.17 -14.22
CA PRO A 376 7.89 -10.32 -15.58
C PRO A 376 9.32 -9.78 -15.71
N PRO A 377 10.21 -10.44 -16.49
CA PRO A 377 11.59 -9.99 -16.74
C PRO A 377 11.76 -8.54 -17.25
N ALA A 378 10.72 -7.96 -17.85
CA ALA A 378 10.74 -6.60 -18.39
C ALA A 378 10.88 -5.50 -17.31
N VAL A 379 10.54 -5.79 -16.05
CA VAL A 379 10.64 -4.82 -14.95
C VAL A 379 12.12 -4.51 -14.65
N PRO A 380 12.62 -3.27 -14.76
CA PRO A 380 14.05 -3.00 -14.60
C PRO A 380 14.62 -3.33 -13.21
N GLY A 381 13.82 -3.11 -12.16
CA GLY A 381 14.30 -3.30 -10.79
C GLY A 381 13.22 -3.41 -9.73
N ILE A 382 13.61 -4.08 -8.65
CA ILE A 382 12.87 -4.30 -7.42
C ILE A 382 13.59 -3.56 -6.31
N THR A 383 12.94 -2.57 -5.72
CA THR A 383 13.50 -1.67 -4.72
C THR A 383 12.81 -1.91 -3.38
N PHE A 384 13.27 -2.90 -2.61
CA PHE A 384 12.57 -3.38 -1.40
C PHE A 384 12.31 -2.27 -0.38
N LEU A 385 11.13 -2.28 0.25
CA LEU A 385 10.91 -1.59 1.51
C LEU A 385 11.56 -2.39 2.65
N SER A 386 12.09 -1.70 3.66
CA SER A 386 12.67 -2.36 4.85
C SER A 386 11.60 -2.76 5.87
N GLY A 387 10.39 -2.20 5.78
CA GLY A 387 9.33 -2.44 6.76
C GLY A 387 9.81 -2.09 8.17
N GLY A 388 9.62 -3.02 9.11
CA GLY A 388 10.05 -2.92 10.50
C GLY A 388 11.43 -3.49 10.81
N GLN A 389 12.19 -3.96 9.81
CA GLN A 389 13.53 -4.52 10.02
C GLN A 389 14.47 -3.48 10.63
N SER A 390 15.44 -3.94 11.43
CA SER A 390 16.56 -3.09 11.86
C SER A 390 17.39 -2.62 10.66
N GLU A 391 18.24 -1.60 10.86
CA GLU A 391 19.10 -1.13 9.77
C GLU A 391 20.03 -2.25 9.29
N GLU A 392 20.60 -3.00 10.23
CA GLU A 392 21.51 -4.12 9.97
C GLU A 392 20.81 -5.30 9.29
N GLU A 393 19.65 -5.71 9.81
CA GLU A 393 18.86 -6.81 9.26
C GLU A 393 18.47 -6.53 7.80
N ALA A 394 18.04 -5.31 7.49
CA ALA A 394 17.66 -4.91 6.14
C ALA A 394 18.83 -5.01 5.14
N SER A 395 20.07 -4.73 5.58
CA SER A 395 21.26 -4.89 4.75
C SER A 395 21.69 -6.35 4.61
N ILE A 396 21.62 -7.15 5.69
CA ILE A 396 21.96 -8.57 5.64
C ILE A 396 20.98 -9.34 4.75
N ASN A 397 19.68 -9.10 4.89
CA ASN A 397 18.65 -9.73 4.05
C ASN A 397 18.80 -9.33 2.58
N LEU A 398 19.03 -8.04 2.26
CA LEU A 398 19.26 -7.60 0.89
C LEU A 398 20.52 -8.24 0.27
N ASN A 399 21.56 -8.40 1.08
CA ASN A 399 22.79 -9.06 0.65
C ASN A 399 22.55 -10.55 0.37
N ALA A 400 21.84 -11.24 1.26
CA ALA A 400 21.46 -12.64 1.07
C ALA A 400 20.59 -12.83 -0.18
N ILE A 401 19.63 -11.91 -0.43
CA ILE A 401 18.80 -11.88 -1.64
C ILE A 401 19.66 -11.81 -2.91
N ASN A 402 20.68 -10.95 -2.93
CA ASN A 402 21.58 -10.82 -4.08
C ASN A 402 22.53 -12.02 -4.24
N LYS A 403 22.92 -12.66 -3.14
CA LYS A 403 23.72 -13.90 -3.13
C LYS A 403 22.92 -15.17 -3.43
N CYS A 404 21.59 -15.11 -3.41
CA CYS A 404 20.72 -16.26 -3.68
C CYS A 404 21.07 -16.88 -5.04
N PRO A 405 21.26 -18.22 -5.15
CA PRO A 405 21.79 -18.85 -6.36
C PRO A 405 20.78 -18.95 -7.53
N LEU A 406 19.54 -18.48 -7.34
CA LEU A 406 18.54 -18.44 -8.42
C LEU A 406 18.83 -17.29 -9.39
N LEU A 407 18.46 -17.46 -10.66
CA LEU A 407 18.54 -16.40 -11.68
C LEU A 407 17.59 -15.24 -11.34
N LYS A 408 18.09 -14.01 -11.40
CA LYS A 408 17.37 -12.78 -11.04
C LYS A 408 17.47 -11.81 -12.23
N PRO A 409 16.45 -11.70 -13.10
CA PRO A 409 16.55 -10.91 -14.34
C PRO A 409 16.31 -9.41 -14.12
N TRP A 410 16.31 -8.94 -12.87
CA TRP A 410 16.06 -7.56 -12.47
C TRP A 410 17.14 -7.09 -11.48
N ALA A 411 17.35 -5.79 -11.37
CA ALA A 411 18.09 -5.25 -10.24
C ALA A 411 17.32 -5.53 -8.92
N LEU A 412 18.01 -6.02 -7.88
CA LEU A 412 17.44 -6.21 -6.55
C LEU A 412 18.14 -5.27 -5.56
N THR A 413 17.49 -4.15 -5.24
CA THR A 413 18.07 -3.07 -4.45
C THR A 413 17.10 -2.55 -3.39
N PHE A 414 17.43 -1.44 -2.73
CA PHE A 414 16.69 -0.88 -1.60
C PHE A 414 15.89 0.36 -1.97
N SER A 415 14.75 0.56 -1.31
CA SER A 415 14.04 1.84 -1.17
C SER A 415 13.69 2.05 0.30
N TYR A 416 14.68 2.50 1.06
CA TYR A 416 14.65 2.47 2.53
C TYR A 416 14.38 3.83 3.13
N GLY A 417 13.45 3.86 4.09
CA GLY A 417 13.22 4.99 4.99
C GLY A 417 14.00 4.77 6.28
N ARG A 418 13.35 4.13 7.26
CA ARG A 418 13.93 3.85 8.59
C ARG A 418 15.31 3.19 8.52
N ALA A 419 15.51 2.19 7.66
CA ALA A 419 16.78 1.46 7.55
C ALA A 419 17.98 2.28 7.01
N LEU A 420 17.76 3.51 6.54
CA LEU A 420 18.82 4.47 6.18
C LEU A 420 18.89 5.65 7.15
N GLN A 421 17.91 5.81 8.03
CA GLN A 421 17.67 7.06 8.75
C GLN A 421 17.67 6.90 10.27
N ALA A 422 17.45 5.70 10.82
CA ALA A 422 17.22 5.53 12.25
C ALA A 422 18.43 5.97 13.09
N SER A 423 19.63 5.51 12.75
CA SER A 423 20.86 5.91 13.45
C SER A 423 21.18 7.38 13.22
N ALA A 424 20.95 7.91 12.00
CA ALA A 424 21.16 9.33 11.69
C ALA A 424 20.24 10.24 12.51
N LEU A 425 18.95 9.89 12.62
CA LEU A 425 17.97 10.61 13.42
C LEU A 425 18.35 10.60 14.91
N LYS A 426 18.75 9.43 15.44
CA LYS A 426 19.18 9.27 16.84
C LYS A 426 20.46 10.06 17.13
N ALA A 427 21.44 10.03 16.22
CA ALA A 427 22.68 10.79 16.32
C ALA A 427 22.45 12.31 16.22
N TRP A 428 21.50 12.75 15.40
CA TRP A 428 21.13 14.16 15.28
C TRP A 428 20.50 14.69 16.57
N GLY A 429 19.48 14.00 17.08
CA GLY A 429 18.83 14.36 18.34
C GLY A 429 18.22 15.79 18.36
N GLY A 430 17.90 16.36 17.19
CA GLY A 430 17.34 17.71 17.07
C GLY A 430 18.36 18.85 17.22
N LYS A 431 19.65 18.52 17.35
CA LYS A 431 20.71 19.47 17.70
C LYS A 431 21.59 19.79 16.50
N LYS A 432 21.76 21.08 16.18
CA LYS A 432 22.48 21.52 14.98
C LYS A 432 23.97 21.13 15.03
N GLU A 433 24.56 21.14 16.21
CA GLU A 433 25.94 20.74 16.47
C GLU A 433 26.23 19.27 16.12
N ASN A 434 25.20 18.42 16.07
CA ASN A 434 25.32 17.00 15.76
C ASN A 434 25.21 16.67 14.25
N LEU A 435 25.12 17.69 13.38
CA LEU A 435 24.92 17.52 11.94
C LEU A 435 25.89 16.50 11.32
N LYS A 436 27.19 16.65 11.60
CA LYS A 436 28.23 15.78 11.01
C LYS A 436 28.15 14.35 11.51
N ALA A 437 27.89 14.15 12.80
CA ALA A 437 27.74 12.81 13.38
C ALA A 437 26.54 12.08 12.75
N ALA A 438 25.42 12.77 12.58
CA ALA A 438 24.23 12.22 11.95
C ALA A 438 24.42 11.92 10.46
N GLN A 439 25.08 12.81 9.71
CA GLN A 439 25.45 12.57 8.31
C GLN A 439 26.33 11.32 8.17
N GLU A 440 27.28 11.13 9.08
CA GLU A 440 28.15 9.95 9.06
C GLU A 440 27.37 8.64 9.23
N GLU A 441 26.38 8.60 10.14
CA GLU A 441 25.54 7.40 10.31
C GLU A 441 24.69 7.10 9.07
N TYR A 442 24.14 8.13 8.41
CA TYR A 442 23.46 7.96 7.13
C TYR A 442 24.42 7.43 6.04
N VAL A 443 25.62 8.00 5.92
CA VAL A 443 26.64 7.56 4.95
C VAL A 443 27.02 6.09 5.17
N LYS A 444 27.22 5.67 6.43
CA LYS A 444 27.50 4.27 6.76
C LYS A 444 26.41 3.33 6.26
N ARG A 445 25.13 3.66 6.48
CA ARG A 445 24.02 2.83 6.00
C ARG A 445 23.87 2.88 4.48
N ALA A 446 24.13 4.01 3.83
CA ALA A 446 24.13 4.11 2.38
C ALA A 446 25.21 3.21 1.74
N LEU A 447 26.44 3.23 2.28
CA LEU A 447 27.53 2.37 1.84
C LEU A 447 27.24 0.89 2.08
N ALA A 448 26.72 0.53 3.25
CA ALA A 448 26.34 -0.84 3.58
C ALA A 448 25.32 -1.40 2.58
N ASN A 449 24.27 -0.62 2.28
CA ASN A 449 23.22 -1.05 1.36
C ASN A 449 23.66 -1.02 -0.11
N SER A 450 24.59 -0.13 -0.49
CA SER A 450 25.24 -0.15 -1.81
C SER A 450 26.04 -1.43 -2.05
N LEU A 451 26.72 -1.94 -1.01
CA LEU A 451 27.38 -3.24 -1.07
C LEU A 451 26.37 -4.40 -1.06
N ALA A 452 25.30 -4.28 -0.27
CA ALA A 452 24.29 -5.33 -0.13
C ALA A 452 23.52 -5.58 -1.43
N CYS A 453 23.17 -4.53 -2.19
CA CYS A 453 22.52 -4.69 -3.49
C CYS A 453 23.42 -5.32 -4.57
N GLN A 454 24.70 -5.54 -4.26
CA GLN A 454 25.67 -6.25 -5.11
C GLN A 454 26.06 -7.63 -4.54
N GLY A 455 25.50 -8.04 -3.40
CA GLY A 455 25.90 -9.28 -2.71
C GLY A 455 27.32 -9.23 -2.11
N LYS A 456 27.87 -8.03 -1.87
CA LYS A 456 29.24 -7.79 -1.38
C LYS A 456 29.30 -7.29 0.06
N TYR A 457 28.17 -7.19 0.73
CA TYR A 457 28.13 -6.71 2.11
C TYR A 457 28.57 -7.81 3.07
N THR A 458 29.46 -7.43 4.00
CA THR A 458 29.92 -8.27 5.10
C THR A 458 29.71 -7.50 6.41
N PRO A 459 28.90 -8.02 7.35
CA PRO A 459 28.80 -7.42 8.68
C PRO A 459 30.17 -7.43 9.35
N SER A 460 30.64 -6.27 9.81
CA SER A 460 31.96 -6.15 10.45
C SER A 460 31.96 -6.57 11.92
N GLY A 461 30.82 -7.04 12.45
CA GLY A 461 30.60 -7.31 13.88
C GLY A 461 30.54 -6.05 14.76
N LYS A 462 30.70 -4.85 14.18
CA LYS A 462 30.66 -3.55 14.87
C LYS A 462 29.39 -2.75 14.54
N ALA A 463 28.25 -3.42 14.31
CA ALA A 463 26.98 -2.71 14.23
C ALA A 463 26.69 -2.09 15.62
N GLY A 464 26.62 -0.76 15.69
CA GLY A 464 26.27 -0.08 16.94
C GLY A 464 24.86 -0.49 17.41
N ALA A 465 24.59 -0.45 18.71
CA ALA A 465 23.31 -0.91 19.29
C ALA A 465 22.08 -0.33 18.57
N ALA A 466 22.15 0.93 18.11
CA ALA A 466 21.09 1.59 17.36
C ALA A 466 20.79 0.97 15.98
N ALA A 467 21.80 0.42 15.29
CA ALA A 467 21.61 -0.19 13.97
C ALA A 467 20.93 -1.57 14.05
N SER A 468 21.01 -2.22 15.22
CA SER A 468 20.43 -3.54 15.49
C SER A 468 19.04 -3.48 16.14
N GLU A 469 18.60 -2.31 16.61
CA GLU A 469 17.27 -2.11 17.19
C GLU A 469 16.16 -2.35 16.13
N SER A 470 15.14 -3.14 16.50
CA SER A 470 13.95 -3.34 15.65
C SER A 470 13.27 -1.99 15.39
N LEU A 471 12.93 -1.74 14.13
CA LEU A 471 12.28 -0.50 13.70
C LEU A 471 10.78 -0.68 13.50
N PHE A 472 10.23 -1.83 13.91
CA PHE A 472 8.82 -2.20 13.76
C PHE A 472 7.90 -1.28 14.57
N ILE A 473 6.76 -0.92 13.95
CA ILE A 473 5.66 -0.21 14.60
C ILE A 473 4.40 -0.97 14.22
N SER A 474 3.67 -1.49 15.20
CA SER A 474 2.47 -2.31 14.95
C SER A 474 1.37 -1.49 14.27
N ASN A 475 0.69 -2.11 13.31
CA ASN A 475 -0.41 -1.56 12.54
C ASN A 475 -0.07 -0.19 11.92
N HIS A 476 1.15 -0.03 11.41
CA HIS A 476 1.61 1.24 10.84
C HIS A 476 0.93 1.53 9.47
N ALA A 477 -0.28 2.05 9.54
CA ALA A 477 -0.94 2.78 8.45
C ALA A 477 -0.49 4.25 8.55
N TYR A 478 0.18 4.76 7.51
CA TYR A 478 0.74 6.12 7.47
C TYR A 478 -0.34 7.19 7.47
#